data_AF-A0A661FIR0-F1
#
_entry.id   AF-A0A661FIR0-F1
#
_cell.length_a   1.000
_cell.length_b   1.000
_cell.length_c   1.000
_cell.angle_alpha   90.00
_cell.angle_beta   90.00
_cell.angle_gamma   90.00
#
_symmetry.space_group_name_H-M   'P 1'
#
loop_
_entity.id
_entity.type
_entity.pdbx_description
1 polymer ?
#
loop_
_entity_poly.entity_id
_entity_poly.type
_entity_poly.pdbx_seq_one_letter_code
_entity_poly.pdbx_strand_id
1 'polypeptide(L)' 'MKPEKIMNGIAKEILSALKELKKAKTPEEKLIHSKIIKNLCESQGVFLNFMSDMDLYSDAGFYEDDDAPIPF' A
#
# COMPACT_ATOMS: atom_id res chain seq x y z
N MET A 1 6.27 -10.54 8.67
CA MET A 1 5.96 -9.76 7.45
C MET A 1 6.53 -8.36 7.67
N LYS A 2 7.24 -7.74 6.72
CA LYS A 2 7.74 -6.34 6.86
C LYS A 2 6.85 -5.44 6.01
N PRO A 3 5.92 -4.68 6.60
CA PRO A 3 4.92 -3.95 5.83
C PRO A 3 5.51 -2.94 4.84
N GLU A 4 6.60 -2.28 5.23
CA GLU A 4 7.34 -1.33 4.39
C GLU A 4 7.96 -2.02 3.17
N LYS A 5 8.40 -3.29 3.33
CA LYS A 5 8.92 -4.09 2.21
C LYS A 5 7.82 -4.41 1.20
N ILE A 6 6.60 -4.64 1.67
CA ILE A 6 5.44 -4.96 0.82
C ILE A 6 4.95 -3.68 0.12
N MET A 7 4.81 -2.57 0.84
CA MET A 7 4.49 -1.27 0.24
C MET A 7 5.51 -0.88 -0.83
N ASN A 8 6.81 -1.00 -0.54
CA ASN A 8 7.86 -0.71 -1.51
C ASN A 8 7.80 -1.64 -2.73
N GLY A 9 7.44 -2.92 -2.53
CA GLY A 9 7.21 -3.87 -3.62
C GLY A 9 6.08 -3.41 -4.52
N ILE A 10 4.90 -3.13 -3.95
CA ILE A 10 3.72 -2.69 -4.70
C ILE A 10 3.99 -1.36 -5.43
N ALA A 11 4.63 -0.40 -4.77
CA ALA A 11 4.98 0.88 -5.39
C ALA A 11 5.93 0.73 -6.60
N LYS A 12 6.91 -0.19 -6.53
CA LYS A 12 7.79 -0.51 -7.66
C LYS A 12 7.02 -1.12 -8.83
N GLU A 13 6.09 -2.04 -8.56
CA GLU A 13 5.25 -2.66 -9.60
C GLU A 13 4.33 -1.62 -10.25
N ILE A 14 3.72 -0.71 -9.47
CA ILE A 14 2.91 0.39 -10.01
C ILE A 14 3.76 1.28 -10.94
N LEU A 15 4.96 1.67 -10.50
CA LEU A 15 5.89 2.46 -11.32
C LEU A 15 6.31 1.73 -12.60
N SER A 16 6.53 0.41 -12.53
CA SER A 16 6.85 -0.42 -13.69
C SER A 16 5.68 -0.44 -14.67
N ALA A 17 4.47 -0.72 -14.20
CA ALA A 17 3.26 -0.76 -15.03
C ALA A 17 2.94 0.61 -15.66
N LEU A 18 3.17 1.72 -14.95
CA LEU A 18 3.05 3.08 -15.49
C LEU A 18 4.06 3.35 -16.62
N LYS A 19 5.29 2.86 -16.51
CA LYS A 19 6.29 2.98 -17.58
C LYS A 19 5.88 2.21 -18.83
N GLU A 20 5.30 1.02 -18.67
CA GLU A 20 4.78 0.24 -19.80
C GLU A 20 3.53 0.90 -20.42
N LEU A 21 2.61 1.42 -19.59
CA LEU A 21 1.47 2.21 -20.07
C LEU A 21 1.92 3.43 -20.89
N LYS A 22 3.01 4.10 -20.48
CA LYS A 22 3.60 5.23 -21.22
C LYS A 22 4.13 4.81 -22.59
N LYS A 23 4.63 3.58 -22.74
CA LYS A 23 5.16 3.05 -24.00
C LYS A 23 4.08 2.48 -24.92
N ALA A 24 2.92 2.10 -24.37
CA ALA A 24 1.80 1.52 -25.09
C ALA A 24 1.28 2.44 -26.20
N LYS A 25 1.11 1.88 -27.40
CA LYS A 25 0.71 2.62 -28.60
C LYS A 25 -0.75 2.39 -28.96
N THR A 26 -1.27 1.20 -28.68
CA THR A 26 -2.66 0.85 -29.04
C THR A 26 -3.62 1.04 -27.85
N PRO A 27 -4.91 1.26 -28.12
CA PRO A 27 -5.94 1.26 -27.07
C PRO A 27 -5.96 -0.03 -26.25
N GLU A 28 -5.74 -1.18 -26.89
CA GLU A 28 -5.74 -2.49 -26.25
C GLU A 28 -4.58 -2.65 -25.27
N GLU A 29 -3.36 -2.27 -25.67
CA GLU A 29 -2.18 -2.26 -24.80
C GLU A 29 -2.40 -1.31 -23.60
N LYS A 30 -2.94 -0.11 -23.86
CA LYS A 30 -3.26 0.86 -22.81
C LYS A 30 -4.29 0.30 -21.83
N LEU A 31 -5.32 -0.39 -22.31
CA LEU A 31 -6.33 -1.03 -21.48
C LEU A 31 -5.71 -2.11 -20.58
N ILE A 32 -4.83 -2.95 -21.13
CA ILE A 32 -4.12 -3.99 -20.37
C ILE A 32 -3.31 -3.36 -19.23
N HIS A 33 -2.45 -2.38 -19.53
CA HIS A 33 -1.62 -1.76 -18.50
C HIS A 33 -2.44 -0.96 -17.48
N SER A 34 -3.54 -0.32 -17.91
CA SER A 34 -4.45 0.39 -17.00
C SER A 34 -5.15 -0.56 -16.02
N LYS A 35 -5.55 -1.76 -16.48
CA LYS A 35 -6.11 -2.81 -15.60
C LYS A 35 -5.07 -3.30 -14.58
N ILE A 36 -3.81 -3.47 -14.99
CA ILE A 36 -2.73 -3.86 -14.08
C ILE A 36 -2.55 -2.80 -12.99
N ILE A 37 -2.44 -1.52 -13.37
CA ILE A 37 -2.30 -0.41 -12.42
C ILE A 37 -3.49 -0.36 -11.46
N LYS A 38 -4.72 -0.45 -11.98
CA LYS A 38 -5.93 -0.48 -11.14
C LYS A 38 -5.87 -1.58 -10.09
N ASN A 39 -5.57 -2.81 -10.51
CA ASN A 39 -5.52 -3.95 -9.60
C ASN A 39 -4.43 -3.80 -8.54
N LEU A 40 -3.27 -3.23 -8.90
CA LEU A 40 -2.19 -2.95 -7.96
C LEU A 40 -2.58 -1.88 -6.93
N CYS A 41 -3.24 -0.80 -7.35
CA CYS A 41 -3.75 0.23 -6.45
C CYS A 41 -4.85 -0.31 -5.52
N GLU A 42 -5.76 -1.14 -6.03
CA GLU A 42 -6.79 -1.79 -5.21
C GLU A 42 -6.16 -2.74 -4.18
N SER A 43 -5.16 -3.53 -4.59
CA SER A 43 -4.40 -4.40 -3.69
C SER A 43 -3.64 -3.60 -2.62
N GLN A 44 -3.08 -2.44 -2.99
CA GLN A 44 -2.45 -1.52 -2.05
C GLN A 44 -3.45 -1.00 -1.02
N GLY A 45 -4.66 -0.61 -1.45
CA GLY A 45 -5.71 -0.15 -0.56
C GLY A 45 -6.15 -1.22 0.44
N VAL A 46 -6.34 -2.46 -0.01
CA VAL A 46 -6.63 -3.61 0.88
C VAL A 46 -5.50 -3.81 1.89
N PHE A 47 -4.25 -3.72 1.44
CA PHE A 47 -3.10 -3.86 2.32
C PHE A 47 -3.03 -2.74 3.37
N LEU A 48 -3.28 -1.49 2.97
CA LEU A 48 -3.31 -0.35 3.90
C LEU A 48 -4.44 -0.48 4.92
N ASN A 49 -5.62 -0.91 4.51
CA ASN A 49 -6.73 -1.17 5.43
C ASN A 49 -6.36 -2.26 6.45
N PHE A 50 -5.77 -3.36 5.99
CA PHE A 50 -5.28 -4.42 6.88
C PHE A 50 -4.24 -3.90 7.88
N MET A 51 -3.33 -3.02 7.45
CA MET A 51 -2.35 -2.41 8.35
C MET A 51 -2.98 -1.49 9.39
N SER A 52 -4.00 -0.72 9.00
CA SER A 52 -4.78 0.12 9.92
C SER A 52 -5.56 -0.72 10.92
N ASP A 53 -6.17 -1.82 10.49
CA ASP A 53 -6.88 -2.76 11.37
C ASP A 53 -5.94 -3.42 12.39
N MET A 54 -4.68 -3.61 12.02
CA MET A 54 -3.63 -4.12 12.91
C MET A 54 -2.98 -3.04 13.78
N ASP A 55 -3.41 -1.79 13.67
CA ASP A 55 -2.88 -0.64 14.42
C ASP A 55 -1.38 -0.39 14.24
N LEU A 56 -0.78 -0.94 13.18
CA LEU A 56 0.67 -0.95 12.95
C LEU A 56 1.26 0.44 12.71
N TYR A 57 0.41 1.46 12.49
CA TYR A 57 0.80 2.86 12.30
C TYR A 57 0.36 3.79 13.43
N SER A 58 -0.36 3.26 14.41
CA SER A 58 -0.86 3.96 15.59
C SER A 58 0.07 3.78 16.80
N ASP A 59 0.84 2.68 16.78
CA ASP A 59 2.03 2.35 17.58
C ASP A 59 3.21 3.33 17.50
N ALA A 60 3.00 4.63 17.53
CA ALA A 60 4.06 5.63 17.56
C ALA A 60 3.89 6.56 18.77
N GLY A 61 3.99 6.00 19.98
CA GLY A 61 4.59 6.75 21.08
C GLY A 61 3.85 6.81 22.41
N PHE A 62 3.33 5.70 22.95
CA PHE A 62 3.05 5.63 24.39
C PHE A 62 3.45 4.29 25.00
N TYR A 63 4.75 3.95 24.91
CA TYR A 63 5.41 3.21 25.97
C TYR A 63 6.43 4.13 26.61
N GLU A 64 6.01 4.90 27.61
CA GLU A 64 6.81 5.34 28.75
C GLU A 64 5.88 6.00 29.78
N ASP A 65 5.08 5.18 30.48
CA ASP A 65 5.04 5.21 31.96
C ASP A 65 4.17 4.05 32.47
N ASP A 66 4.72 3.22 33.35
CA ASP A 66 4.01 2.12 34.04
C ASP A 66 2.94 2.63 35.05
N ASP A 67 2.69 3.94 35.13
CA ASP A 67 1.84 4.60 36.13
C ASP A 67 0.65 5.40 35.56
N ALA A 68 0.29 5.24 34.28
CA ALA A 68 -0.86 5.95 33.71
C ALA A 68 -2.21 5.39 34.22
N PRO A 69 -3.09 6.21 34.85
CA PRO A 69 -4.37 5.73 35.37
C PRO A 69 -5.32 5.36 34.23
N ILE A 70 -5.89 4.17 34.33
CA ILE A 70 -6.85 3.60 33.38
C ILE A 70 -8.11 4.48 33.34
N PRO A 71 -8.57 4.96 32.16
CA PRO A 71 -9.82 5.71 32.07
C PRO A 71 -11.00 4.76 32.26
N PHE A 72 -11.89 5.11 33.20
CA PHE A 72 -13.17 4.43 33.44
C PHE A 72 -14.20 4.71 32.34
#